data_AF-A0AAJ2WM60-F1
#
_entry.id   AF-A0AAJ2WM60-F1
#
_cell.length_a   1.000
_cell.length_b   1.000
_cell.length_c   1.000
_cell.angle_alpha   90.00
_cell.angle_beta   90.00
_cell.angle_gamma   90.00
#
_symmetry.space_group_name_H-M   'P 1'
#
loop_
_entity.id
_entity.type
_entity.pdbx_description
1 polymer ?
#
loop_
_entity_poly.entity_id
_entity_poly.type
_entity_poly.pdbx_seq_one_letter_code
_entity_poly.pdbx_strand_id
1 'polypeptide(L)' 'MRAFRRQAGLSQAQLAEQLGISRQAVGALERDPASASFERLMRVWAVLGLEVSLQQRSHQENTSSLEW' A
#
# COMPACT_ATOMS: atom_id res chain seq x y z
N MET A 1 -0.88 4.56 3.20
CA MET A 1 -0.82 3.73 4.42
C MET A 1 -1.46 4.36 5.65
N ARG A 2 -1.06 5.58 6.05
CA ARG A 2 -1.54 6.23 7.28
C ARG A 2 -3.07 6.26 7.44
N ALA A 3 -3.80 6.55 6.36
CA ALA A 3 -5.26 6.55 6.36
C ALA A 3 -5.84 5.17 6.72
N PHE A 4 -5.40 4.11 6.03
CA PHE A 4 -5.83 2.73 6.30
C PHE A 4 -5.50 2.28 7.72
N ARG A 5 -4.29 2.57 8.23
CA ARG A 5 -3.96 2.27 9.64
C ARG A 5 -4.93 2.95 10.61
N ARG A 6 -5.25 4.22 10.38
CA ARG A 6 -6.21 4.95 11.23
C ARG A 6 -7.62 4.40 11.13
N GLN A 7 -8.06 3.98 9.94
CA GLN A 7 -9.35 3.31 9.73
C GLN A 7 -9.41 1.97 10.47
N ALA A 8 -8.30 1.23 10.54
CA ALA A 8 -8.17 0.02 11.33
C ALA A 8 -8.08 0.28 12.86
N GLY A 9 -8.16 1.53 13.32
CA GLY A 9 -8.10 1.88 14.75
C GLY A 9 -6.73 1.70 15.40
N LEU A 10 -5.68 1.43 14.63
CA LEU A 10 -4.33 1.15 15.14
C LEU A 10 -3.51 2.43 15.28
N SER A 11 -2.75 2.56 16.35
CA SER A 11 -1.62 3.49 16.46
C SER A 11 -0.41 2.98 15.66
N GLN A 12 0.59 3.84 15.41
CA GLN A 12 1.83 3.40 14.77
C GLN A 12 2.56 2.33 15.61
N ALA A 13 2.46 2.41 16.94
CA ALA A 13 3.09 1.45 17.84
C ALA A 13 2.42 0.07 17.76
N GLN A 14 1.09 0.03 17.75
CA GLN A 14 0.32 -1.23 17.62
C GLN A 14 0.57 -1.89 16.26
N LEU A 15 0.59 -1.12 15.17
CA LEU A 15 0.96 -1.67 13.86
C LEU A 15 2.41 -2.18 13.85
N ALA A 16 3.32 -1.49 14.53
CA ALA A 16 4.72 -1.91 14.62
C ALA A 16 4.88 -3.22 15.39
N GLU A 17 4.15 -3.37 16.49
CA GLU A 17 4.08 -4.59 17.30
C GLU A 17 3.56 -5.77 16.48
N GLN A 18 2.45 -5.60 15.77
CA GLN A 18 1.89 -6.64 14.89
C GLN A 18 2.84 -7.03 13.74
N LEU A 19 3.69 -6.09 13.29
CA LEU A 19 4.68 -6.33 12.25
C LEU A 19 6.04 -6.79 12.78
N GLY A 20 6.24 -6.86 14.10
CA GLY A 20 7.52 -7.22 14.73
C GLY A 20 8.65 -6.23 14.46
N ILE A 21 8.35 -4.93 14.36
CA ILE A 21 9.30 -3.86 13.97
C ILE A 21 9.23 -2.65 14.90
N SER A 22 10.11 -1.68 14.70
CA SER A 22 10.06 -0.43 15.45
C SER A 22 8.94 0.51 14.98
N ARG A 23 8.42 1.34 15.91
CA ARG A 23 7.49 2.44 15.57
C ARG A 23 8.09 3.41 14.55
N GLN A 24 9.39 3.66 14.62
CA GLN A 24 10.10 4.51 13.65
C GLN A 24 10.06 3.91 12.24
N ALA A 25 10.19 2.58 12.11
CA ALA A 25 10.07 1.90 10.82
C ALA A 25 8.66 2.05 10.23
N VAL A 26 7.60 1.97 11.06
CA VAL A 26 6.23 2.31 10.61
C VAL A 26 6.14 3.78 10.17
N GLY A 27 6.73 4.70 10.94
CA GLY A 27 6.72 6.12 10.58
C GLY A 27 7.45 6.41 9.26
N ALA A 28 8.57 5.73 9.00
CA ALA A 28 9.29 5.81 7.73
C ALA A 28 8.44 5.26 6.58
N LEU A 29 7.85 4.07 6.77
CA LEU A 29 6.96 3.43 5.80
C LEU A 29 5.73 4.29 5.47
N GLU A 30 5.16 4.98 6.46
CA GLU A 30 4.02 5.88 6.23
C GLU A 30 4.39 7.16 5.48
N ARG A 31 5.64 7.62 5.63
CA ARG A 31 6.16 8.85 4.99
C ARG A 31 6.57 8.60 3.55
N ASP A 32 7.25 7.49 3.31
CA ASP A 32 7.71 7.08 2.00
C ASP A 32 7.52 5.56 1.81
N PRO A 33 6.34 5.13 1.34
CA PRO A 33 6.06 3.72 1.09
C PRO A 33 6.87 3.15 -0.09
N ALA A 34 7.34 3.99 -1.02
CA ALA A 34 7.98 3.54 -2.25
C ALA A 34 9.40 3.00 -2.02
N SER A 35 10.05 3.41 -0.94
CA SER A 35 11.37 2.88 -0.55
C SER A 35 11.31 1.53 0.17
N ALA A 36 10.12 1.04 0.54
CA ALA A 36 9.97 -0.27 1.16
C ALA A 36 9.92 -1.39 0.12
N SER A 37 10.41 -2.58 0.51
CA SER A 37 10.26 -3.77 -0.35
C SER A 37 8.78 -4.12 -0.54
N PHE A 38 8.46 -4.71 -1.69
CA PHE A 38 7.10 -5.17 -1.96
C PHE A 38 6.58 -6.15 -0.88
N GLU A 39 7.44 -7.08 -0.42
CA GLU A 39 7.12 -7.98 0.69
C GLU A 39 6.70 -7.23 1.96
N ARG A 40 7.40 -6.13 2.28
CA ARG A 40 7.09 -5.29 3.43
C ARG A 40 5.72 -4.66 3.30
N LEU A 41 5.39 -4.15 2.12
CA LEU A 41 4.08 -3.57 1.82
C LEU A 41 2.97 -4.62 1.95
N MET A 42 3.18 -5.82 1.40
CA MET A 42 2.25 -6.95 1.51
C MET A 42 1.95 -7.33 2.96
N ARG A 43 2.96 -7.45 3.82
CA ARG A 43 2.75 -7.73 5.25
C ARG A 43 1.92 -6.65 5.92
N VAL A 44 2.14 -5.38 5.58
CA VAL A 44 1.37 -4.27 6.16
C VAL A 44 -0.08 -4.31 5.69
N TRP A 45 -0.31 -4.54 4.40
CA TRP A 45 -1.68 -4.67 3.86
C TRP A 45 -2.43 -5.83 4.50
N ALA A 46 -1.78 -6.98 4.68
CA ALA A 46 -2.37 -8.12 5.37
C ALA A 46 -2.77 -7.79 6.82
N VAL A 47 -1.91 -7.12 7.59
CA VAL A 47 -2.22 -6.69 8.96
C VAL A 47 -3.37 -5.68 9.00
N LEU A 48 -3.46 -4.82 7.98
CA LEU A 48 -4.54 -3.83 7.86
C LEU A 48 -5.83 -4.39 7.25
N GLY A 49 -5.88 -5.68 6.91
CA GLY A 49 -7.05 -6.31 6.30
C GLY A 49 -7.35 -5.82 4.88
N LEU A 50 -6.32 -5.40 4.14
CA LEU A 50 -6.43 -4.90 2.77
C LEU A 50 -6.15 -6.00 1.75
N GLU A 51 -6.93 -6.00 0.67
CA GLU A 51 -6.74 -6.86 -0.49
C GLU A 51 -5.90 -6.15 -1.56
N VAL A 52 -5.02 -6.89 -2.23
CA VAL A 52 -4.23 -6.42 -3.37
C VAL A 52 -4.58 -7.29 -4.58
N SER A 53 -5.10 -6.68 -5.63
CA SER A 53 -5.38 -7.35 -6.90
C SER A 53 -4.46 -6.84 -8.00
N LEU A 54 -4.03 -7.75 -8.88
CA LEU A 54 -3.27 -7.44 -10.07
C LEU A 54 -4.21 -7.53 -11.27
N GLN A 55 -4.24 -6.49 -12.09
CA GLN A 55 -5.02 -6.46 -13.31
C GLN A 55 -4.10 -6.31 -14.51
N GLN A 56 -4.42 -7.00 -15.60
CA GLN A 56 -3.73 -6.79 -16.86
C GLN A 56 -4.00 -5.37 -17.33
N ARG A 57 -2.93 -4.63 -17.68
CA ARG A 57 -3.08 -3.30 -18.27
C ARG A 57 -3.85 -3.45 -19.58
N SER A 58 -5.04 -2.87 -19.67
CA SER A 58 -5.74 -2.76 -20.94
C SER A 58 -4.92 -1.83 -21.85
N HIS A 59 -4.47 -2.35 -22.99
CA HIS A 59 -3.88 -1.53 -24.03
C HIS A 59 -5.03 -0.71 -24.62
N GLN A 60 -5.13 0.57 -24.24
CA GLN A 60 -6.04 1.47 -24.94
C GLN A 60 -5.42 1.74 -26.30
N GLU A 61 -5.82 0.96 -27.31
CA GLU A 61 -5.63 1.34 -28.70
C GLU A 61 -6.43 2.62 -28.91
N ASN A 62 -5.72 3.74 -28.82
CA ASN A 62 -6.21 5.06 -29.16
C ASN A 62 -6.39 5.08 -30.69
N THR A 63 -7.40 4.37 -31.18
CA THR A 63 -7.92 4.55 -32.53
C THR A 63 -8.65 5.89 -32.51
N SER A 64 -7.86 6.95 -32.60
CA SER A 64 -8.34 8.25 -33.04
C SER A 64 -8.99 8.00 -34.39
N SER A 65 -10.32 7.90 -34.37
CA SER A 65 -11.16 7.87 -35.56
C SER A 65 -10.72 9.05 -36.42
N LEU A 66 -10.01 8.74 -37.52
CA LEU A 66 -9.74 9.67 -38.60
C LEU A 66 -11.09 9.94 -39.27
N GLU A 67 -11.84 10.89 -38.73
CA GLU A 67 -12.95 11.50 -39.45
C GLU A 67 -12.36 12.54 -40.40
N TRP A 68 -12.39 12.17 -41.68
CA TRP A 68 -12.06 12.98 -42.85
C TRP A 68 -13.04 14.15 -43.03
#